data_AF-A0A316NUX9-F1
#
_entry.id   AF-A0A316NUX9-F1
#
_cell.length_a   1.000
_cell.length_b   1.000
_cell.length_c   1.000
_cell.angle_alpha   90.00
_cell.angle_beta   90.00
_cell.angle_gamma   90.00
#
_symmetry.space_group_name_H-M   'P 1'
#
loop_
_entity.id
_entity.type
_entity.pdbx_description
1 polymer ?
#
loop_
_entity_poly.entity_id
_entity_poly.type
_entity_poly.pdbx_seq_one_letter_code
_entity_poly.pdbx_strand_id
1 'polypeptide(L)'
;MKNDKKIIDPKKELLLKVVGSIIKEKRLSKNKGILLLSYEYDIANSSIALLEKGVRDVQFCTLWKLANAFGMNFSEFIKEVESRLPKDFKLIED
;
A
#
# COMPACT_ATOMS: atom_id res chain seq x y z
N MET A 1 7.02 17.16 26.60
CA MET A 1 6.95 16.01 25.69
C MET A 1 7.09 16.52 24.27
N LYS A 2 8.26 16.34 23.66
CA LYS A 2 8.50 16.80 22.29
C LYS A 2 7.71 15.90 21.35
N ASN A 3 6.74 16.48 20.67
CA ASN A 3 6.05 15.82 19.57
C ASN A 3 6.97 15.98 18.35
N ASP A 4 8.04 15.18 18.30
CA ASP A 4 8.92 15.10 17.14
C ASP A 4 8.12 14.45 16.03
N LYS A 5 7.33 15.26 15.30
CA LYS A 5 6.77 14.86 14.01
C LYS A 5 7.95 14.49 13.14
N LYS A 6 8.24 13.19 13.05
CA LYS A 6 9.18 12.64 12.08
C LYS A 6 8.79 13.23 10.73
N ILE A 7 9.64 14.09 10.17
CA ILE A 7 9.42 14.66 8.85
C ILE A 7 9.48 13.47 7.90
N ILE A 8 8.31 12.99 7.48
CA ILE A 8 8.22 11.95 6.47
C ILE A 8 8.52 12.67 5.15
N ASP A 9 9.49 12.14 4.41
CA ASP A 9 9.79 12.58 3.06
C ASP A 9 8.48 12.65 2.24
N PRO A 10 8.10 13.82 1.67
CA PRO A 10 6.87 13.96 0.90
C PRO A 10 6.74 12.97 -0.25
N LYS A 11 7.86 12.56 -0.87
CA LYS A 11 7.87 11.56 -1.95
C LYS A 11 7.52 10.18 -1.39
N LYS A 12 8.08 9.82 -0.25
CA LYS A 12 7.72 8.60 0.47
C LYS A 12 6.24 8.62 0.87
N GLU A 13 5.74 9.71 1.43
CA GLU A 13 4.33 9.84 1.80
C GLU A 13 3.40 9.65 0.59
N LEU A 14 3.74 10.27 -0.55
CA LEU A 14 3.00 10.11 -1.79
C LEU A 14 2.96 8.65 -2.25
N LEU A 15 4.10 7.97 -2.27
CA LEU A 15 4.17 6.56 -2.65
C LEU A 15 3.29 5.69 -1.75
N LEU A 16 3.38 5.88 -0.43
CA LEU A 16 2.57 5.12 0.53
C LEU A 16 1.07 5.39 0.37
N LYS A 17 0.67 6.64 0.08
CA LYS A 17 -0.72 6.98 -0.19
C LYS A 17 -1.24 6.32 -1.47
N VAL A 18 -0.44 6.32 -2.55
CA VAL A 18 -0.80 5.67 -3.82
C VAL A 18 -0.95 4.16 -3.64
N VAL A 19 0.01 3.52 -2.99
CA VAL A 19 -0.05 2.09 -2.67
C VAL A 19 -1.30 1.79 -1.81
N GLY A 20 -1.51 2.56 -0.75
CA GLY A 20 -2.65 2.40 0.15
C GLY A 20 -4.01 2.54 -0.55
N SER A 21 -4.15 3.51 -1.44
CA SER A 21 -5.41 3.74 -2.18
C SER A 21 -5.72 2.59 -3.13
N ILE A 22 -4.73 2.07 -3.87
CA ILE A 22 -4.90 0.91 -4.75
C ILE A 22 -5.40 -0.29 -3.94
N ILE A 23 -4.75 -0.61 -2.82
CA ILE A 23 -5.14 -1.77 -1.98
C ILE A 23 -6.58 -1.61 -1.47
N LYS A 24 -6.94 -0.40 -1.02
CA LYS A 24 -8.31 -0.11 -0.56
C LYS A 24 -9.33 -0.28 -1.67
N GLU A 25 -9.07 0.25 -2.85
CA GLU A 25 -9.95 0.13 -4.02
C GLU A 25 -10.14 -1.34 -4.43
N LYS A 26 -9.05 -2.12 -4.53
CA LYS A 26 -9.15 -3.55 -4.85
C LYS A 26 -9.94 -4.31 -3.79
N ARG A 27 -9.69 -4.06 -2.49
CA ARG A 27 -10.45 -4.69 -1.40
C ARG A 27 -11.94 -4.37 -1.51
N LEU A 28 -12.30 -3.11 -1.73
CA LEU A 28 -13.69 -2.68 -1.87
C LEU A 28 -14.34 -3.27 -3.13
N SER A 29 -13.63 -3.40 -4.25
CA SER A 29 -14.15 -4.04 -5.47
C SER A 29 -14.47 -5.53 -5.29
N LYS A 30 -13.88 -6.18 -4.28
CA LYS A 30 -14.18 -7.57 -3.90
C LYS A 30 -15.28 -7.66 -2.83
N ASN A 31 -15.90 -6.54 -2.43
CA ASN A 31 -16.86 -6.45 -1.33
C ASN A 31 -16.33 -7.00 0.00
N LYS A 32 -15.02 -6.86 0.26
CA LYS A 32 -14.39 -7.38 1.48
C LYS A 32 -14.15 -6.29 2.51
N GLY A 33 -14.50 -6.57 3.77
CA GLY A 33 -14.00 -5.79 4.91
C GLY A 33 -12.52 -6.09 5.18
N ILE A 34 -11.85 -5.24 5.96
CA ILE A 34 -10.45 -5.48 6.39
C ILE A 34 -10.33 -6.82 7.13
N LEU A 35 -11.28 -7.12 8.02
CA LEU A 35 -11.30 -8.35 8.80
C LEU A 35 -11.34 -9.60 7.92
N LEU A 36 -12.21 -9.62 6.92
CA LEU A 36 -12.35 -10.76 6.02
C LEU A 36 -11.08 -10.97 5.19
N LEU A 37 -10.52 -9.89 4.62
CA LEU A 37 -9.27 -9.95 3.87
C LEU A 37 -8.09 -10.42 4.75
N SER A 38 -8.03 -9.95 5.99
CA SER A 38 -7.00 -10.33 6.96
C SER A 38 -6.97 -11.83 7.21
N TYR A 39 -8.15 -12.43 7.42
CA TYR A 39 -8.28 -13.86 7.66
C TYR A 39 -7.92 -14.72 6.46
N GLU A 40 -8.40 -14.35 5.27
CA GLU A 40 -8.18 -15.16 4.05
C GLU A 40 -6.72 -15.24 3.62
N TYR A 41 -5.95 -14.17 3.86
CA TYR A 41 -4.59 -14.04 3.31
C TYR A 41 -3.49 -13.99 4.36
N ASP A 42 -3.84 -14.23 5.63
CA ASP A 42 -2.91 -14.24 6.76
C ASP A 42 -2.07 -12.94 6.80
N ILE A 43 -2.78 -11.81 6.89
CA ILE A 43 -2.20 -10.47 7.01
C ILE A 43 -2.88 -9.77 8.17
N ALA A 44 -2.13 -9.23 9.13
CA ALA A 44 -2.71 -8.55 10.29
C ALA A 44 -3.66 -7.40 9.90
N ASN A 45 -4.84 -7.36 10.52
CA ASN A 45 -5.84 -6.28 10.38
C ASN A 45 -5.24 -4.88 10.49
N SER A 46 -4.40 -4.67 11.51
CA SER A 46 -3.73 -3.40 11.75
C SER A 46 -2.77 -3.01 10.62
N SER A 47 -2.11 -3.98 10.01
CA SER A 47 -1.24 -3.74 8.85
C SER A 47 -2.04 -3.27 7.64
N ILE A 48 -3.16 -3.93 7.32
CA ILE A 48 -4.05 -3.50 6.22
C ILE A 48 -4.61 -2.09 6.50
N ALA A 49 -5.11 -1.85 7.70
CA ALA A 49 -5.70 -0.56 8.07
C ALA A 49 -4.69 0.60 8.00
N LEU A 50 -3.44 0.38 8.39
CA LEU A 50 -2.38 1.39 8.32
C LEU A 50 -1.83 1.55 6.90
N LEU A 51 -1.77 0.47 6.12
CA LEU A 51 -1.40 0.46 4.71
C LEU A 51 -2.39 1.31 3.89
N GLU A 52 -3.69 1.06 4.02
CA GLU A 52 -4.72 1.78 3.26
C GLU A 52 -4.79 3.28 3.60
N LYS A 53 -4.28 3.67 4.78
CA LYS A 53 -4.14 5.08 5.18
C LYS A 53 -2.84 5.71 4.65
N GLY A 54 -1.95 4.93 4.04
CA GLY A 54 -0.63 5.39 3.57
C GLY A 54 0.33 5.77 4.70
N VAL A 55 0.11 5.28 5.92
CA VAL A 55 0.94 5.64 7.10
C VAL A 55 1.94 4.55 7.49
N ARG A 56 1.84 3.36 6.88
CA ARG A 56 2.77 2.26 7.11
C ARG A 56 3.37 1.81 5.78
N ASP A 57 4.70 1.83 5.76
CA ASP A 57 5.51 1.13 4.78
C ASP A 57 5.48 -0.37 5.12
N VAL A 58 4.90 -1.17 4.24
CA VAL A 58 4.73 -2.61 4.46
C VAL A 58 5.82 -3.39 3.75
N GLN A 59 6.13 -4.56 4.28
CA GLN A 59 7.14 -5.42 3.69
C GLN A 59 6.70 -5.92 2.30
N PHE A 60 7.68 -6.14 1.44
CA PHE A 60 7.51 -6.66 0.08
C PHE A 60 6.63 -7.92 0.03
N CYS A 61 6.87 -8.90 0.91
CA CYS A 61 6.09 -10.13 0.96
C CYS A 61 4.59 -9.89 1.24
N THR A 62 4.25 -8.86 2.03
CA THR A 62 2.87 -8.49 2.31
C THR A 62 2.19 -7.91 1.07
N LEU A 63 2.89 -7.05 0.32
CA LEU A 63 2.37 -6.54 -0.96
C LEU A 63 2.19 -7.68 -1.97
N TRP A 64 3.11 -8.64 -1.99
CA TRP A 64 3.00 -9.81 -2.86
C TRP A 64 1.80 -10.70 -2.50
N LYS A 65 1.57 -10.96 -1.20
CA LYS A 65 0.35 -11.64 -0.73
C LYS A 65 -0.91 -10.91 -1.17
N LEU A 66 -0.95 -9.57 -1.08
CA LEU A 66 -2.09 -8.76 -1.50
C LEU A 66 -2.33 -8.82 -3.02
N ALA A 67 -1.29 -8.79 -3.84
CA ALA A 67 -1.42 -8.99 -5.29
C ALA A 67 -2.08 -10.35 -5.59
N ASN A 68 -1.55 -11.42 -5.00
CA ASN A 68 -2.14 -12.76 -5.14
C ASN A 68 -3.61 -12.79 -4.65
N ALA A 69 -3.90 -12.12 -3.54
CA ALA A 69 -5.24 -12.01 -2.97
C ALA A 69 -6.26 -11.38 -3.92
N PHE A 70 -5.81 -10.41 -4.71
CA PHE A 70 -6.66 -9.73 -5.69
C PHE A 70 -6.72 -10.47 -7.02
N GLY A 71 -5.99 -11.57 -7.18
CA GLY A 71 -5.91 -12.36 -8.40
C GLY A 71 -5.06 -11.68 -9.46
N MET A 72 -4.02 -10.93 -9.06
CA MET A 72 -3.11 -10.22 -9.95
C MET A 72 -1.67 -10.64 -9.72
N ASN A 73 -0.87 -10.55 -10.77
CA ASN A 73 0.56 -10.74 -10.71
C ASN A 73 1.19 -9.52 -10.03
N PHE A 74 2.29 -9.71 -9.30
CA PHE A 74 2.95 -8.58 -8.64
C PHE A 74 3.43 -7.49 -9.62
N SER A 75 3.84 -7.89 -10.82
CA SER A 75 4.22 -6.95 -11.88
C SER A 75 3.06 -6.07 -12.37
N GLU A 76 1.84 -6.59 -12.38
CA GLU A 76 0.64 -5.81 -12.72
C GLU A 76 0.34 -4.79 -11.62
N PHE A 77 0.52 -5.20 -10.36
CA PHE A 77 0.35 -4.30 -9.22
C PHE A 77 1.36 -3.14 -9.28
N ILE A 78 2.64 -3.43 -9.53
CA ILE A 78 3.66 -2.38 -9.64
C ILE A 78 3.40 -1.46 -10.85
N LYS A 79 2.99 -1.99 -12.00
CA LYS A 79 2.59 -1.15 -13.14
C LYS A 79 1.43 -0.22 -12.79
N GLU A 80 0.44 -0.70 -12.03
CA GLU A 80 -0.66 0.14 -11.57
C GLU A 80 -0.17 1.24 -10.61
N VAL A 81 0.74 0.93 -9.69
CA VAL A 81 1.40 1.92 -8.82
C VAL A 81 2.12 2.98 -9.65
N GLU A 82 2.98 2.57 -10.59
CA GLU A 82 3.75 3.48 -11.45
C GLU A 82 2.84 4.39 -12.28
N SER A 83 1.72 3.86 -12.78
CA SER A 83 0.76 4.65 -13.58
C SER A 83 0.07 5.77 -12.80
N ARG A 84 0.02 5.68 -11.46
CA ARG A 84 -0.60 6.68 -10.58
C ARG A 84 0.41 7.66 -9.98
N LEU A 85 1.70 7.42 -10.16
CA LEU A 85 2.76 8.30 -9.71
C LEU A 85 3.05 9.38 -10.76
N PRO A 86 3.60 10.53 -10.35
CA PRO A 86 4.10 11.53 -11.30
C PRO A 86 5.12 10.92 -12.27
N LYS A 87 5.20 11.47 -13.48
CA LYS A 87 6.20 11.06 -14.46
C LYS A 87 7.61 11.20 -13.87
N ASP A 88 8.48 10.22 -14.14
CA ASP A 88 9.86 10.18 -13.69
C ASP A 88 10.02 10.21 -12.15
N PHE A 89 9.02 9.73 -11.41
CA PHE A 89 9.06 9.65 -9.95
C PHE A 89 10.24 8.79 -9.45
N LYS A 90 11.07 9.38 -8.58
CA LYS A 90 12.18 8.71 -7.89
C LYS A 90 12.15 9.04 -6.40
N LEU A 91 12.38 8.05 -5.55
CA LEU A 91 12.51 8.25 -4.09
C LEU A 91 13.83 8.89 -3.68
N ILE A 92 14.86 8.76 -4.51
CA ILE A 92 16.17 9.38 -4.31
C ILE A 92 16.43 10.40 -5.41
N GLU A 93 17.34 11.31 -5.15
CA GLU A 93 17.90 12.21 -6.17
C GLU A 93 19.06 11.49 -6.89
N ASP A 94 19.36 11.92 -8.11
CA ASP A 94 20.50 11.42 -8.89
C ASP A 94 21.83 11.97 -8.37
#